data_AF-A0A9P4WD71-F1
#
_entry.id   AF-A0A9P4WD71-F1
#
_cell.length_a   1.000
_cell.length_b   1.000
_cell.length_c   1.000
_cell.angle_alpha   90.00
_cell.angle_beta   90.00
_cell.angle_gamma   90.00
#
_symmetry.space_group_name_H-M   'P 1'
#
loop_
_entity.id
_entity.type
_entity.pdbx_description
1 polymer ?
#
loop_
_entity_poly.entity_id
_entity_poly.type
_entity_poly.pdbx_seq_one_letter_code
_entity_poly.pdbx_strand_id
1 'polypeptide(L)'
;MSMRNRLIVGLDYGTTFTGVAYCESSGTGRNGEQVEIIHDWPSQYTQIGMKEKVPSEITYQSEGLLDTQQRGEAAKIFRELSRSRQTERKEPVEIVADYLAQVKTHLIKNLDKKYGKTL
;
A
#
# COMPACT_ATOMS: atom_id res chain seq x y z
N MET A 1 25.46 0.90 27.36
CA MET A 1 24.21 1.31 26.68
C MET A 1 24.04 0.42 25.46
N SER A 2 22.95 -0.36 25.38
CA SER A 2 22.63 -1.11 24.16
C SER A 2 22.32 -0.11 23.04
N MET A 3 23.03 -0.19 21.92
CA MET A 3 22.78 0.67 20.76
C MET A 3 21.44 0.27 20.14
N ARG A 4 20.48 1.21 20.10
CA ARG A 4 19.17 0.98 19.47
C ARG A 4 19.33 1.04 17.95
N ASN A 5 19.04 -0.07 17.27
CA ASN A 5 18.84 -0.04 15.82
C ASN A 5 17.61 0.80 15.52
N ARG A 6 17.73 1.71 14.55
CA ARG A 6 16.60 2.51 14.06
C ARG A 6 16.38 2.21 12.59
N LEU A 7 15.12 1.94 12.24
CA LEU A 7 14.66 1.94 10.86
C LEU A 7 14.16 3.35 10.54
N ILE A 8 14.74 3.99 9.53
CA ILE A 8 14.29 5.28 9.02
C ILE A 8 13.54 5.00 7.72
N VAL A 9 12.33 5.53 7.59
CA VAL A 9 11.46 5.34 6.42
C VAL A 9 11.18 6.69 5.78
N GLY A 10 11.52 6.83 4.50
CA GLY A 10 11.08 7.91 3.64
C GLY A 10 9.81 7.52 2.90
N LEU A 11 8.77 8.34 2.99
CA LEU A 11 7.50 8.18 2.31
C LEU A 11 7.22 9.44 1.49
N ASP A 12 7.12 9.29 0.17
CA ASP A 12 6.66 10.35 -0.74
C ASP A 12 5.22 10.03 -1.13
N TYR A 13 4.24 10.69 -0.49
CA TYR A 13 2.83 10.59 -0.82
C TYR A 13 2.46 11.66 -1.85
N GLY A 14 2.69 11.35 -3.12
CA GLY A 14 2.34 12.23 -4.23
C GLY A 14 0.88 12.10 -4.65
N THR A 15 0.42 13.04 -5.48
CA THR A 15 -0.95 13.03 -6.02
C THR A 15 -1.20 11.89 -6.99
N THR A 16 -0.18 11.52 -7.78
CA THR A 16 -0.31 10.49 -8.83
C THR A 16 0.33 9.17 -8.41
N PHE A 17 1.48 9.24 -7.73
CA PHE A 17 2.25 8.08 -7.33
C PHE A 17 2.82 8.27 -5.94
N THR A 18 3.01 7.16 -5.24
CA THR A 18 3.65 7.07 -3.92
C THR A 18 4.89 6.20 -3.99
N GLY A 19 5.97 6.66 -3.37
CA GLY A 19 7.23 5.93 -3.22
C GLY A 19 7.59 5.68 -1.76
N VAL A 20 8.27 4.58 -1.48
CA VAL A 20 8.80 4.26 -0.15
C VAL A 20 10.25 3.85 -0.26
N ALA A 21 11.08 4.42 0.60
CA ALA A 21 12.47 4.03 0.80
C ALA A 21 12.78 3.90 2.28
N TYR A 22 13.80 3.13 2.64
CA TYR A 22 14.22 2.98 4.02
C TYR A 22 15.73 2.77 4.15
N CYS A 23 16.26 3.03 5.34
CA CYS A 23 17.63 2.65 5.72
C CYS A 23 17.69 2.26 7.20
N GLU A 24 18.70 1.47 7.55
CA GLU A 24 19.01 1.16 8.94
C GLU A 24 20.13 2.07 9.44
N SER A 25 19.89 2.73 10.57
CA SER A 25 20.91 3.50 11.26
C SER A 25 21.35 2.72 12.50
N SER A 26 22.54 2.13 12.43
CA SER A 26 23.27 1.63 13.59
C SER A 26 24.21 2.74 14.05
N GLY A 27 24.18 3.09 15.34
CA GLY A 27 24.86 4.27 15.89
C GLY A 27 26.41 4.29 15.77
N THR A 28 27.02 3.43 14.96
CA THR A 28 28.46 3.32 14.74
C THR A 28 28.96 4.12 13.53
N GLY A 29 28.08 4.77 12.77
CA GLY A 29 28.44 5.77 11.75
C GLY A 29 29.40 5.29 10.66
N ARG A 30 29.55 3.97 10.45
CA ARG A 30 30.66 3.43 9.63
C ARG A 30 30.37 2.32 8.64
N ASN A 31 29.13 1.89 8.43
CA ASN A 31 28.80 1.06 7.28
C ASN A 31 27.64 1.71 6.53
N GLY A 32 27.87 2.01 5.24
CA GLY A 32 27.05 2.88 4.41
C GLY A 32 25.55 2.69 4.65
N GLU A 33 24.88 3.77 5.05
CA GLU A 33 23.42 3.85 5.11
C GLU A 33 22.90 3.80 3.66
N GLN A 34 22.87 2.59 3.10
CA GLN A 34 22.34 2.36 1.77
C GLN A 34 20.82 2.56 1.87
N VAL A 35 20.34 3.61 1.23
CA VAL A 35 18.91 3.84 1.06
C VAL A 35 18.38 2.79 0.10
N GLU A 36 17.43 2.01 0.58
CA GLU A 36 16.76 0.96 -0.18
C GLU A 36 15.38 1.43 -0.59
N ILE A 37 15.11 1.35 -1.89
CA ILE A 37 13.82 1.73 -2.48
C ILE A 37 12.96 0.48 -2.63
N ILE A 38 11.67 0.59 -2.31
CA ILE A 38 10.70 -0.48 -2.55
C ILE A 38 10.38 -0.51 -4.04
N HIS A 39 10.70 -1.65 -4.68
CA HIS A 39 10.46 -1.86 -6.11
C HIS A 39 9.37 -2.92 -6.42
N ASP A 40 8.92 -3.67 -5.40
CA ASP A 40 8.09 -4.88 -5.56
C ASP A 40 6.60 -4.62 -5.31
N TRP A 41 6.08 -3.50 -5.80
CA TRP A 41 4.67 -3.12 -5.59
C TRP A 41 3.69 -4.09 -6.27
N PRO A 42 2.55 -4.42 -5.64
CA PRO A 42 1.52 -5.26 -6.22
C PRO A 42 0.69 -4.47 -7.25
N SER A 43 1.31 -4.08 -8.37
CA SER A 43 0.64 -3.37 -9.46
C SER A 43 0.41 -4.31 -10.65
N GLN A 44 -0.74 -4.16 -11.32
CA GLN A 44 -1.02 -4.85 -12.59
C GLN A 44 -0.22 -4.23 -13.76
N TYR A 45 0.33 -3.03 -13.56
CA TYR A 45 1.09 -2.26 -14.54
C TYR A 45 2.59 -2.53 -14.43
N THR A 46 3.01 -3.79 -14.51
CA THR A 46 4.44 -4.18 -14.44
C THR A 46 5.25 -3.85 -15.69
N GLN A 47 4.63 -3.30 -16.75
CA GLN A 47 5.27 -3.07 -18.05
C GLN A 47 5.78 -1.65 -18.34
N ILE A 48 5.60 -0.66 -17.45
CA ILE A 48 6.04 0.71 -17.71
C ILE A 48 6.91 1.20 -16.55
N GLY A 49 8.24 1.07 -16.66
CA GLY A 49 9.30 1.93 -16.09
C GLY A 49 9.23 2.49 -14.66
N MET A 50 8.24 2.15 -13.84
CA MET A 50 7.88 2.84 -12.60
C MET A 50 7.86 1.86 -11.43
N LYS A 51 8.78 0.89 -11.42
CA LYS A 51 8.84 -0.11 -10.35
C LYS A 51 9.08 0.51 -8.97
N GLU A 52 9.67 1.70 -8.91
CA GLU A 52 9.97 2.45 -7.69
C GLU A 52 8.76 3.03 -6.97
N LYS A 53 7.59 3.08 -7.62
CA LYS A 53 6.41 3.77 -7.10
C LYS A 53 5.11 3.09 -7.50
N VAL A 54 4.10 3.25 -6.67
CA VAL A 54 2.74 2.71 -6.87
C VAL A 54 1.76 3.86 -7.09
N PRO A 55 0.69 3.70 -7.90
CA PRO A 55 -0.35 4.72 -7.99
C PRO A 55 -0.91 5.12 -6.61
N SER A 56 -1.19 6.42 -6.44
CA SER A 56 -1.81 6.99 -5.24
C SER A 56 -3.34 6.82 -5.27
N GLU A 57 -3.79 5.59 -5.46
CA GLU A 57 -5.21 5.24 -5.58
C GLU A 57 -5.59 4.11 -4.62
N ILE A 58 -6.84 4.11 -4.15
CA ILE A 58 -7.42 3.03 -3.38
C ILE A 58 -8.86 2.78 -3.85
N THR A 59 -9.19 1.50 -4.00
CA THR A 59 -10.55 1.07 -4.34
C THR A 59 -11.11 0.25 -3.19
N TYR A 60 -12.32 0.62 -2.76
CA TYR A 60 -13.08 -0.17 -1.80
C TYR A 60 -13.93 -1.17 -2.57
N GLN A 61 -13.51 -2.43 -2.61
CA GLN A 61 -14.41 -3.49 -3.05
C GLN A 61 -15.44 -3.72 -1.95
N SER A 62 -16.73 -3.58 -2.25
CA SER A 62 -17.76 -4.01 -1.32
C SER A 62 -17.58 -5.50 -1.06
N GLU A 63 -17.35 -5.91 0.19
CA GLU A 63 -17.34 -7.33 0.53
C GLU A 63 -18.65 -7.98 0.03
N GLY A 64 -18.54 -8.93 -0.91
CA GLY A 64 -19.64 -9.82 -1.26
C GLY A 64 -19.93 -9.97 -2.76
N LEU A 65 -19.49 -11.14 -3.26
CA LEU A 65 -19.88 -11.84 -4.49
C LEU A 65 -19.29 -11.35 -5.82
N LEU A 66 -18.18 -11.99 -6.20
CA LEU A 66 -18.10 -12.56 -7.55
C LEU A 66 -19.19 -13.64 -7.65
N ASP A 67 -20.44 -13.24 -7.93
CA ASP A 67 -21.50 -14.19 -8.29
C ASP A 67 -21.15 -14.70 -9.69
N THR A 68 -20.54 -15.89 -9.76
CA THR A 68 -20.23 -16.64 -10.98
C THR A 68 -21.50 -17.15 -11.69
N GLN A 69 -22.69 -16.64 -11.37
CA GLN A 69 -23.92 -16.97 -12.06
C GLN A 69 -24.55 -15.74 -12.70
N GLN A 70 -24.91 -15.88 -13.98
CA GLN A 70 -25.58 -14.89 -14.81
C GLN A 70 -26.95 -14.49 -14.21
N ARG A 71 -26.96 -13.58 -13.22
CA ARG A 71 -28.14 -12.78 -12.90
C ARG A 71 -28.10 -11.50 -13.73
N GLY A 72 -29.20 -11.26 -14.46
CA GLY A 72 -29.30 -10.25 -15.51
C GLY A 72 -28.80 -8.87 -15.10
N GLU A 73 -28.20 -8.17 -16.06
CA GLU A 73 -27.46 -6.92 -15.87
C GLU A 73 -28.25 -5.84 -15.11
N ALA A 74 -29.56 -5.74 -15.36
CA ALA A 74 -30.43 -4.79 -14.68
C ALA A 74 -30.49 -5.00 -13.15
N ALA A 75 -30.45 -6.25 -12.68
CA ALA A 75 -30.46 -6.56 -11.24
C ALA A 75 -29.10 -6.29 -10.58
N LYS A 76 -28.00 -6.39 -11.33
CA LYS A 76 -26.66 -5.97 -10.88
C LYS A 76 -26.60 -4.45 -10.76
N ILE A 77 -27.03 -3.74 -11.79
CA ILE A 77 -27.08 -2.27 -11.83
C ILE A 77 -27.93 -1.73 -10.68
N PHE A 78 -29.12 -2.26 -10.45
CA PHE A 78 -29.99 -1.77 -9.37
C PHE A 78 -29.35 -2.01 -7.99
N ARG A 79 -28.64 -3.13 -7.80
CA ARG A 79 -27.96 -3.47 -6.53
C ARG A 79 -26.73 -2.61 -6.28
N GLU A 80 -25.92 -2.36 -7.30
CA GLU A 80 -24.77 -1.44 -7.24
C GLU A 80 -25.23 0.00 -6.99
N LEU A 81 -26.29 0.47 -7.65
CA LEU A 81 -26.88 1.79 -7.40
C LEU A 81 -27.47 1.91 -5.98
N SER A 82 -28.02 0.82 -5.45
CA SER A 82 -28.54 0.77 -4.07
C SER A 82 -27.41 0.82 -3.03
N ARG A 83 -26.28 0.15 -3.31
CA ARG A 83 -25.08 0.10 -2.44
C ARG A 83 -24.14 1.29 -2.61
N SER A 84 -24.19 1.99 -3.73
CA SER A 84 -23.54 3.29 -3.95
C SER A 84 -24.04 4.34 -2.94
N ARG A 85 -25.25 4.17 -2.39
CA ARG A 85 -25.76 4.98 -1.26
C ARG A 85 -25.18 4.58 0.11
N GLN A 86 -24.45 3.47 0.18
CA GLN A 86 -23.99 2.82 1.41
C GLN A 86 -22.47 2.70 1.52
N THR A 87 -21.70 3.16 0.52
CA THR A 87 -20.35 3.65 0.83
C THR A 87 -20.55 4.89 1.68
N GLU A 88 -20.48 4.74 2.99
CA GLU A 88 -20.41 5.88 3.91
C GLU A 88 -19.38 6.84 3.35
N ARG A 89 -19.77 8.11 3.16
CA ARG A 89 -18.85 9.15 2.72
C ARG A 89 -17.74 9.22 3.76
N LYS A 90 -16.58 8.66 3.43
CA LYS A 90 -15.38 8.77 4.24
C LYS A 90 -14.81 10.17 4.10
N GLU A 91 -14.35 10.73 5.20
CA GLU A 91 -13.62 11.98 5.15
C GLU A 91 -12.30 11.75 4.39
N PRO A 92 -11.78 12.77 3.67
CA PRO A 92 -10.55 12.61 2.89
C PRO A 92 -9.37 12.02 3.71
N VAL A 93 -9.27 12.39 4.98
CA VAL A 93 -8.24 11.88 5.90
C VAL A 93 -8.36 10.36 6.13
N GLU A 94 -9.57 9.82 6.16
CA GLU A 94 -9.81 8.39 6.33
C GLU A 94 -9.42 7.63 5.07
N ILE A 95 -9.70 8.19 3.89
CA ILE A 95 -9.29 7.61 2.61
C ILE A 95 -7.76 7.56 2.50
N VAL A 96 -7.09 8.64 2.91
CA VAL A 96 -5.61 8.70 2.95
C VAL A 96 -5.07 7.70 3.98
N ALA A 97 -5.69 7.60 5.16
CA ALA A 97 -5.27 6.65 6.19
C ALA A 97 -5.37 5.20 5.72
N ASP A 98 -6.47 4.84 5.05
CA ASP A 98 -6.67 3.49 4.48
C ASP A 98 -5.61 3.18 3.42
N TYR A 99 -5.33 4.13 2.53
CA TYR A 99 -4.26 4.01 1.54
C TYR A 99 -2.89 3.79 2.20
N LEU A 100 -2.52 4.64 3.15
CA LEU A 100 -1.24 4.54 3.85
C LEU A 100 -1.12 3.27 4.70
N ALA A 101 -2.22 2.72 5.21
CA ALA A 101 -2.24 1.42 5.88
C ALA A 101 -1.87 0.27 4.92
N GLN A 102 -2.31 0.33 3.66
CA GLN A 102 -1.91 -0.63 2.63
C GLN A 102 -0.43 -0.48 2.26
N VAL A 103 0.05 0.75 2.10
CA VAL A 103 1.47 1.04 1.86
C VAL A 103 2.34 0.50 2.99
N LYS A 104 1.95 0.74 4.25
CA LYS A 104 2.62 0.19 5.44
C LYS A 104 2.63 -1.33 5.41
N THR A 105 1.50 -1.96 5.14
CA THR A 105 1.40 -3.43 5.06
C THR A 105 2.38 -4.00 4.03
N HIS A 106 2.51 -3.32 2.89
CA HIS A 106 3.45 -3.72 1.86
C HIS A 106 4.92 -3.51 2.26
N LEU A 107 5.24 -2.39 2.91
CA LEU A 107 6.57 -2.16 3.48
C LEU A 107 6.96 -3.26 4.47
N ILE A 108 6.09 -3.59 5.42
CA ILE A 108 6.36 -4.65 6.40
C ILE A 108 6.61 -6.00 5.72
N LYS A 109 5.82 -6.37 4.69
CA LYS A 109 6.07 -7.59 3.91
C LYS A 109 7.45 -7.62 3.26
N ASN A 110 7.94 -6.49 2.75
CA ASN A 110 9.29 -6.39 2.18
C ASN A 110 10.38 -6.53 3.25
N LEU A 111 10.18 -5.90 4.41
CA LEU A 111 11.09 -6.03 5.55
C LEU A 111 11.12 -7.48 6.06
N ASP A 112 9.97 -8.12 6.23
CA ASP A 112 9.86 -9.53 6.61
C ASP A 112 10.57 -10.46 5.63
N LYS A 113 10.48 -10.18 4.32
CA LYS A 113 11.17 -10.96 3.28
C LYS A 113 12.69 -10.82 3.38
N LYS A 114 13.17 -9.64 3.78
CA LYS A 114 14.60 -9.33 3.88
C LYS A 114 15.23 -9.82 5.20
N TYR A 115 14.57 -9.57 6.32
CA TYR A 115 15.11 -9.81 7.66
C TYR A 115 14.53 -11.06 8.34
N GLY A 116 13.50 -11.68 7.76
CA GLY A 116 12.72 -12.75 8.38
C GLY A 116 11.55 -12.20 9.21
N LYS A 117 10.57 -13.05 9.49
CA LYS A 117 9.33 -12.71 10.22
C LYS A 117 9.50 -12.52 11.74
N THR A 118 10.73 -12.41 12.23
CA THR A 118 11.02 -12.55 13.66
C THR A 118 11.45 -11.22 14.29
N LEU A 119 10.47 -10.52 14.85
CA LEU A 119 10.60 -9.73 16.08
C LEU A 119 9.38 -10.01 16.97
#